data_AF-A0A9E6RVZ7-F1
#
_entry.id   AF-A0A9E6RVZ7-F1
#
_cell.length_a   1.000
_cell.length_b   1.000
_cell.length_c   1.000
_cell.angle_alpha   90.00
_cell.angle_beta   90.00
_cell.angle_gamma   90.00
#
_symmetry.space_group_name_H-M   'P 1'
#
loop_
_entity.id
_entity.type
_entity.pdbx_description
1 polymer ?
#
loop_
_entity_poly.entity_id
_entity_poly.type
_entity_poly.pdbx_seq_one_letter_code
_entity_poly.pdbx_strand_id
1 'polypeptide(L)' 'MLQTVKGIYKNGKIELAEIPANILESQVLITFIETTTPNNTGVKSSTEELFSPLRGKVQYFEDITTPTTEEWGEI' A
#
# COMPACT_ATOMS: atom_id res chain seq x y z
N MET A 1 10.47 30.10 -25.62
CA MET A 1 10.09 30.03 -24.19
C MET A 1 9.70 28.59 -23.90
N LEU A 2 10.20 28.00 -22.82
CA LEU A 2 9.83 26.62 -22.44
C LEU A 2 8.44 26.63 -21.80
N GLN A 3 7.55 25.76 -22.25
CA GLN A 3 6.26 25.51 -21.63
C GLN A 3 6.22 24.06 -21.14
N THR A 4 5.62 23.83 -19.97
CA THR A 4 5.48 22.50 -19.40
C THR A 4 4.00 22.18 -19.26
N VAL A 5 3.56 21.13 -19.94
CA VAL A 5 2.18 20.65 -19.95
C VAL A 5 2.15 19.24 -19.39
N LYS A 6 1.21 18.97 -18.48
CA LYS A 6 0.99 17.60 -17.99
C LYS A 6 0.30 16.77 -19.07
N GLY A 7 0.62 15.48 -19.14
CA GLY A 7 -0.05 14.54 -20.02
C GLY A 7 -0.08 13.14 -19.43
N ILE A 8 -0.88 12.26 -20.04
CA ILE A 8 -0.98 10.86 -19.69
C ILE A 8 -0.36 10.04 -20.82
N TYR A 9 0.61 9.19 -20.48
CA TYR A 9 1.17 8.21 -21.40
C TYR A 9 0.39 6.89 -21.30
N LYS A 10 -0.05 6.36 -22.45
CA LYS A 10 -0.69 5.04 -22.55
C LYS A 10 -0.39 4.42 -23.92
N ASN A 11 0.20 3.23 -23.92
CA ASN A 11 0.44 2.43 -25.13
C ASN A 11 1.20 3.18 -26.24
N GLY A 12 2.25 3.92 -25.90
CA GLY A 12 3.04 4.67 -26.88
C GLY A 12 2.43 6.01 -27.31
N LYS A 13 1.23 6.36 -26.83
CA LYS A 13 0.57 7.64 -27.10
C LYS A 13 0.59 8.52 -25.84
N ILE A 14 0.78 9.83 -26.03
CA ILE A 14 0.64 10.83 -24.98
C ILE A 14 -0.59 11.68 -25.27
N GLU A 15 -1.45 11.82 -24.27
CA GLU A 15 -2.61 12.70 -24.30
C GLU A 15 -2.35 13.86 -23.36
N LEU A 16 -2.28 15.08 -23.92
CA LEU A 16 -2.03 16.29 -23.16
C LEU A 16 -3.27 16.66 -22.33
N ALA A 17 -3.06 17.10 -21.09
CA ALA A 17 -4.14 17.56 -20.23
C ALA A 17 -4.68 18.94 -20.65
N GLU A 18 -3.86 19.72 -21.36
CA GLU A 18 -4.19 21.06 -21.85
C GLU A 18 -3.48 21.32 -23.19
N ILE A 19 -4.04 22.23 -23.98
CA ILE A 19 -3.45 22.67 -25.24
C ILE A 19 -2.51 23.84 -24.92
N PRO A 20 -1.20 23.72 -25.19
CA PRO A 20 -0.28 24.83 -24.97
C PRO A 20 -0.63 26.01 -25.87
N ALA A 21 -0.72 27.20 -25.29
CA ALA A 21 -1.09 28.40 -26.01
C ALA A 21 -0.01 28.78 -27.05
N ASN A 22 -0.47 29.12 -28.26
CA ASN A 22 0.37 29.61 -29.37
C ASN A 22 1.43 28.61 -29.86
N ILE A 23 1.18 27.30 -29.75
CA ILE A 23 2.05 26.26 -30.32
C ILE A 23 1.23 25.41 -31.31
N LEU A 24 1.57 25.49 -32.60
CA LEU A 24 0.99 24.63 -33.64
C LEU A 24 1.82 23.36 -33.86
N GLU A 25 3.15 23.49 -33.92
CA GLU A 25 4.11 22.40 -34.09
C GLU A 25 5.40 22.75 -33.37
N SER A 26 5.99 21.79 -32.64
CA SER A 26 7.27 21.97 -31.95
C SER A 26 7.89 20.64 -31.55
N GLN A 27 9.21 20.64 -31.32
CA GLN A 27 9.90 19.50 -30.70
C GLN A 27 9.59 19.43 -29.21
N VAL A 28 9.45 18.21 -28.67
CA VAL A 28 9.11 17.97 -27.27
C VAL A 28 10.15 17.10 -26.58
N LEU A 29 10.39 17.37 -25.29
CA LEU A 29 11.14 16.52 -24.38
C LEU A 29 10.16 15.84 -23.43
N ILE A 30 10.26 14.52 -23.29
CA ILE A 30 9.37 13.72 -22.45
C ILE A 30 10.16 13.21 -21.25
N THR A 31 9.62 13.43 -20.05
CA THR A 31 10.17 12.88 -18.79
C THR A 31 9.06 12.10 -18.09
N PHE A 32 9.32 10.83 -17.82
CA PHE A 32 8.37 9.97 -17.11
C PHE A 32 8.53 10.15 -15.61
N ILE A 33 7.43 10.49 -14.94
CA ILE A 33 7.37 10.50 -13.49
C ILE A 33 7.01 9.08 -13.08
N GLU A 34 7.90 8.41 -12.33
CA GLU A 34 7.61 7.11 -11.75
C GLU A 34 6.41 7.25 -10.82
N THR A 35 5.32 6.56 -11.15
CA THR A 35 4.31 6.28 -10.15
C THR A 35 4.86 5.14 -9.31
N THR A 36 5.02 5.35 -8.01
CA THR A 36 5.14 4.25 -7.08
C THR A 36 3.86 3.43 -7.20
N THR A 37 3.85 2.46 -8.11
CA THR A 37 2.86 1.39 -8.08
C THR A 37 2.99 0.85 -6.66
N PRO A 38 1.96 0.96 -5.80
CA PRO A 38 2.02 0.23 -4.55
C PRO A 38 2.24 -1.21 -4.97
N ASN A 39 3.44 -1.73 -4.71
CA ASN A 39 3.71 -3.14 -4.86
C ASN A 39 2.52 -3.82 -4.23
N ASN A 40 1.82 -4.63 -5.01
CA ASN A 40 0.72 -5.43 -4.54
C ASN A 40 1.31 -6.23 -3.37
N THR A 41 1.20 -5.72 -2.14
CA THR A 41 1.40 -6.50 -0.93
C THR A 41 0.29 -7.48 -1.06
N GLY A 42 0.60 -8.64 -1.65
CA GLY A 42 -0.38 -9.64 -2.05
C GLY A 42 -1.39 -9.70 -0.93
N VAL A 43 -2.61 -9.28 -1.23
CA VAL A 43 -3.69 -9.26 -0.25
C VAL A 43 -3.69 -10.66 0.30
N LYS A 44 -3.16 -10.83 1.51
CA LYS A 44 -3.17 -12.10 2.22
C LYS A 44 -4.64 -12.32 2.50
N SER A 45 -5.28 -12.97 1.54
CA SER A 45 -6.74 -13.02 1.42
C SER A 45 -7.33 -13.87 2.53
N SER A 46 -6.49 -14.67 3.19
CA SER A 46 -6.82 -15.45 4.37
C SER A 46 -6.11 -14.93 5.62
N THR A 47 -6.88 -14.90 6.71
CA THR A 47 -6.40 -14.77 8.09
C THR A 47 -5.22 -15.72 8.38
N GLU A 48 -5.21 -16.92 7.80
CA GLU A 48 -4.15 -17.92 8.00
C GLU A 48 -2.78 -17.42 7.50
N GLU A 49 -2.74 -16.88 6.28
CA GLU A 49 -1.52 -16.35 5.67
C GLU A 49 -1.01 -15.12 6.42
N LEU A 50 -1.95 -14.29 6.92
CA LEU A 50 -1.62 -13.09 7.68
C LEU A 50 -0.88 -13.43 8.96
N PHE A 51 -1.33 -14.49 9.66
CA PHE A 51 -0.82 -14.87 10.98
C PHE A 51 0.18 -16.04 10.96
N SER A 52 0.54 -16.58 9.79
CA SER A 52 1.55 -17.65 9.66
C SER A 52 2.88 -17.34 10.38
N PRO A 53 3.44 -16.10 10.32
CA PRO A 53 4.71 -15.78 11.00
C PRO A 53 4.63 -15.76 12.54
N LEU A 54 3.41 -15.77 13.10
CA LEU A 54 3.17 -15.76 14.54
C LEU A 54 2.89 -17.17 15.10
N ARG A 55 2.67 -18.17 14.24
CA ARG A 55 2.51 -19.57 14.66
C ARG A 55 3.76 -20.02 15.43
N GLY A 56 3.55 -20.58 16.63
CA GLY A 56 4.65 -21.05 17.48
C GLY A 56 5.41 -19.97 18.26
N LYS A 57 5.12 -18.68 18.07
CA LYS A 57 5.69 -17.58 18.86
C LYS A 57 4.79 -17.09 19.99
N VAL A 58 3.57 -17.58 20.06
CA VAL A 58 2.63 -17.26 21.13
C VAL A 58 2.91 -18.17 22.31
N GLN A 59 3.51 -17.62 23.36
CA GLN A 59 3.57 -18.26 24.67
C GLN A 59 2.16 -18.18 25.26
N TYR A 60 1.49 -19.32 25.39
CA TYR A 60 0.24 -19.40 26.13
C TYR A 60 0.58 -19.21 27.61
N PHE A 61 0.25 -18.04 28.16
CA PHE A 61 0.21 -17.85 29.59
C PHE A 61 -1.03 -18.57 30.13
N GLU A 62 -0.99 -18.98 31.40
CA GLU A 62 -2.18 -19.50 32.08
C GLU A 62 -3.35 -18.54 31.85
N ASP A 63 -4.51 -19.13 31.55
CA ASP A 63 -5.71 -18.38 31.26
C ASP A 63 -6.07 -17.56 32.50
N ILE A 64 -5.98 -16.23 32.40
CA ILE A 64 -6.28 -15.29 33.49
C ILE A 64 -7.76 -15.35 33.93
N THR A 65 -8.60 -16.08 33.20
CA THR A 65 -9.99 -16.39 33.58
C THR A 65 -10.12 -17.67 34.38
N THR A 66 -9.03 -18.42 34.59
CA THR A 66 -9.03 -19.50 35.58
C THR A 66 -9.25 -18.89 36.95
N PRO A 67 -10.35 -19.24 37.64
CA PRO A 67 -10.56 -18.76 38.99
C PRO A 67 -9.44 -19.32 39.86
N THR A 68 -8.55 -18.44 40.34
CA THR A 68 -7.56 -18.77 41.35
C THR A 68 -8.37 -19.09 42.61
N THR A 69 -8.70 -20.37 42.78
CA THR A 69 -9.41 -20.83 43.96
C THR A 69 -8.38 -20.93 45.08
N GLU A 70 -7.89 -19.77 45.53
CA GLU A 70 -7.33 -19.65 46.86
C GLU A 70 -8.53 -19.66 47.80
N GLU A 71 -8.81 -20.85 48.34
CA GLU A 71 -9.71 -21.07 49.47
C GLU A 71 -9.27 -20.13 50.59
N TRP A 72 -9.98 -19.02 50.73
CA TRP A 72 -9.91 -18.22 51.95
C TRP A 72 -10.41 -19.11 53.08
N GLY A 73 -9.48 -19.67 53.85
CA GLY A 73 -9.79 -20.48 55.01
C GLY A 73 -10.76 -19.75 55.93
N GLU A 74 -11.80 -20.47 56.34
CA GLU A 74 -12.87 -20.01 57.23
C GLU A 74 -12.27 -19.30 58.46
N ILE A 75 -12.70 -18.05 58.70
CA ILE A 75 -12.46 -17.31 59.95
C ILE A 75 -13.56 -17.57 60.97
#